data_AF-A0A3L8GAP8-F1
#
_entry.id   AF-A0A3L8GAP8-F1
#
_cell.length_a   1.000
_cell.length_b   1.000
_cell.length_c   1.000
_cell.angle_alpha   90.00
_cell.angle_beta   90.00
_cell.angle_gamma   90.00
#
_symmetry.space_group_name_H-M   'P 1'
#
loop_
_entity.id
_entity.type
_entity.pdbx_description
1 polymer ?
#
loop_
_entity_poly.entity_id
_entity_poly.type
_entity_poly.pdbx_seq_one_letter_code
_entity_poly.pdbx_strand_id
1 'polypeptide(L)'
;MITPRELTHRIEHTTLPEAVELFKEKVLNDQLTHYPNLVFRQEIKEAYEQINYDGAFFFFVESDLGFSRGGLSDCIETEQEKVALLLLLVEAYERYVDVNTGIEDWLGYDCIFCDFVVSNEAAAKPLTQTEYEAIRDLIVTVIDYYIPSMTVMETWEYEAFKQGQNPNDTKIDNVQITLPLFDKQEK
;
A
#
# COMPACT_ATOMS: atom_id res chain seq x y z
N MET A 1 2.19 5.84 16.04
CA MET A 1 2.63 4.88 15.01
C MET A 1 3.41 3.80 15.72
N ILE A 2 3.19 2.55 15.35
CA ILE A 2 3.99 1.44 15.90
C ILE A 2 5.43 1.52 15.38
N THR A 3 6.33 0.86 16.09
CA THR A 3 7.73 0.71 15.69
C THR A 3 7.91 -0.47 14.73
N PRO A 4 9.00 -0.52 13.95
CA PRO A 4 9.37 -1.68 13.14
C PRO A 4 9.30 -3.01 13.90
N ARG A 5 9.80 -3.05 15.13
CA ARG A 5 9.80 -4.25 15.97
C ARG A 5 8.38 -4.70 16.34
N GLU A 6 7.50 -3.76 16.64
CA GLU A 6 6.10 -4.05 16.93
C GLU A 6 5.37 -4.53 15.67
N LEU A 7 5.68 -3.98 14.50
CA LEU A 7 5.13 -4.43 13.22
C LEU A 7 5.59 -5.87 12.91
N THR A 8 6.89 -6.15 12.98
CA THR A 8 7.46 -7.50 12.83
C THR A 8 6.76 -8.50 13.73
N HIS A 9 6.63 -8.17 15.03
CA HIS A 9 5.96 -9.05 15.98
C HIS A 9 4.52 -9.33 15.58
N ARG A 10 3.77 -8.32 15.11
CA ARG A 10 2.39 -8.53 14.66
C ARG A 10 2.31 -9.37 13.40
N ILE A 11 3.19 -9.15 12.42
CA ILE A 11 3.22 -9.94 11.19
C ILE A 11 3.44 -11.43 11.50
N GLU A 12 4.35 -11.74 12.42
CA GLU A 12 4.65 -13.12 12.83
C GLU A 12 3.50 -13.82 13.57
N HIS A 13 2.56 -13.06 14.15
CA HIS A 13 1.51 -13.57 15.03
C HIS A 13 0.09 -13.28 14.52
N THR A 14 -0.05 -12.83 13.27
CA THR A 14 -1.34 -12.55 12.64
C THR A 14 -1.51 -13.45 11.44
N THR A 15 -2.63 -14.14 11.36
CA THR A 15 -3.01 -14.95 10.18
C THR A 15 -3.53 -14.05 9.06
N LEU A 16 -3.52 -14.55 7.81
CA LEU A 16 -4.07 -13.79 6.69
C LEU A 16 -5.54 -13.38 6.90
N PRO A 17 -6.46 -14.26 7.36
CA PRO A 17 -7.83 -13.86 7.65
C PRO A 17 -7.94 -12.73 8.69
N GLU A 18 -7.12 -12.75 9.75
CA GLU A 18 -7.11 -11.70 10.76
C GLU A 18 -6.59 -10.36 10.19
N ALA A 19 -5.55 -10.41 9.36
CA ALA A 19 -5.01 -9.22 8.69
C ALA A 19 -6.04 -8.61 7.72
N VAL A 20 -6.78 -9.44 6.99
CA VAL A 20 -7.86 -9.02 6.08
C VAL A 20 -8.98 -8.33 6.85
N GLU A 21 -9.45 -8.91 7.96
CA GLU A 21 -10.52 -8.30 8.76
C GLU A 21 -10.06 -6.96 9.37
N LEU A 22 -8.84 -6.90 9.90
CA LEU A 22 -8.25 -5.64 10.39
C LEU A 22 -8.18 -4.58 9.28
N PHE A 23 -7.76 -4.96 8.08
CA PHE A 23 -7.69 -4.05 6.93
C PHE A 23 -9.08 -3.53 6.53
N LYS A 24 -10.07 -4.41 6.40
CA LYS A 24 -11.45 -4.00 6.11
C LYS A 24 -12.00 -3.04 7.16
N GLU A 25 -11.81 -3.36 8.44
CA GLU A 25 -12.36 -2.57 9.54
C GLU A 25 -11.69 -1.21 9.67
N LYS A 26 -10.36 -1.16 9.59
CA LYS A 26 -9.58 0.05 9.92
C LYS A 26 -9.22 0.91 8.72
N VAL A 27 -9.23 0.35 7.53
CA VAL A 27 -8.85 1.06 6.30
C VAL A 27 -10.07 1.25 5.42
N LEU A 28 -10.64 0.17 4.91
CA LEU A 28 -11.70 0.26 3.89
C LEU A 28 -12.98 0.91 4.45
N ASN A 29 -13.45 0.48 5.62
CA ASN A 29 -14.66 1.03 6.23
C ASN A 29 -14.49 2.50 6.63
N ASP A 30 -13.32 2.88 7.12
CA ASP A 30 -13.03 4.28 7.46
C ASP A 30 -12.96 5.14 6.18
N GLN A 31 -12.35 4.62 5.11
CA GLN A 31 -12.31 5.31 3.81
C GLN A 31 -13.70 5.58 3.26
N LEU A 32 -14.64 4.64 3.41
CA LEU A 32 -16.02 4.84 2.97
C LEU A 32 -16.69 6.04 3.66
N THR A 33 -16.27 6.40 4.87
CA THR A 33 -16.84 7.56 5.58
C THR A 33 -16.49 8.89 4.91
N HIS A 34 -15.37 8.95 4.18
CA HIS A 34 -14.88 10.14 3.47
C HIS A 34 -15.67 10.48 2.20
N TYR A 35 -16.51 9.56 1.67
CA TYR A 35 -17.34 9.81 0.49
C TYR A 35 -18.75 10.27 0.87
N PRO A 36 -19.12 11.56 0.77
CA PRO A 36 -20.43 12.05 1.20
C PRO A 36 -21.59 11.62 0.28
N ASN A 37 -21.30 11.28 -0.97
CA ASN A 37 -22.31 10.81 -1.92
C ASN A 37 -22.64 9.34 -1.66
N LEU A 38 -23.90 9.05 -1.31
CA LEU A 38 -24.36 7.71 -0.96
C LEU A 38 -24.28 6.70 -2.12
N VAL A 39 -24.53 7.13 -3.36
CA VAL A 39 -24.48 6.26 -4.54
C VAL A 39 -23.03 5.87 -4.81
N PHE A 40 -22.15 6.86 -4.88
CA PHE A 40 -20.73 6.62 -5.09
C PHE A 40 -20.12 5.80 -3.94
N ARG A 41 -20.45 6.11 -2.68
CA ARG A 41 -20.01 5.31 -1.53
C ARG A 41 -20.44 3.84 -1.64
N GLN A 42 -21.64 3.58 -2.14
CA GLN A 42 -22.13 2.21 -2.34
C GLN A 42 -21.35 1.50 -3.46
N GLU A 43 -21.04 2.17 -4.56
CA GLU A 43 -20.20 1.63 -5.64
C GLU A 43 -18.79 1.27 -5.14
N ILE A 44 -18.17 2.15 -4.34
CA ILE A 44 -16.86 1.90 -3.73
C ILE A 44 -16.92 0.72 -2.76
N LYS A 45 -17.98 0.64 -1.95
CA LYS A 45 -18.18 -0.48 -1.02
C LYS A 45 -18.29 -1.82 -1.77
N GLU A 46 -19.01 -1.86 -2.88
CA GLU A 46 -19.12 -3.05 -3.73
C GLU A 46 -17.77 -3.46 -4.33
N ALA A 47 -16.93 -2.49 -4.72
CA ALA A 47 -15.56 -2.76 -5.16
C ALA A 47 -14.71 -3.36 -4.04
N TYR A 48 -14.79 -2.82 -2.82
CA TYR A 48 -14.08 -3.37 -1.65
C TYR A 48 -14.51 -4.79 -1.29
N GLU A 49 -15.79 -5.12 -1.43
CA GLU A 49 -16.30 -6.48 -1.22
C GLU A 49 -15.82 -7.48 -2.30
N GLN A 50 -15.34 -6.99 -3.44
CA GLN A 50 -14.82 -7.80 -4.55
C GLN A 50 -13.30 -7.99 -4.53
N ILE A 51 -12.59 -7.49 -3.51
CA ILE A 51 -11.14 -7.71 -3.41
C ILE A 51 -10.85 -9.22 -3.30
N ASN A 52 -10.01 -9.72 -4.20
CA ASN A 52 -9.56 -11.09 -4.25
C ASN A 52 -8.27 -11.26 -3.41
N TYR A 53 -8.43 -11.51 -2.11
CA TYR A 53 -7.30 -11.74 -1.20
C TYR A 53 -6.50 -13.02 -1.49
N ASP A 54 -7.08 -13.96 -2.24
CA ASP A 54 -6.38 -15.16 -2.72
C ASP A 54 -5.50 -14.84 -3.95
N GLY A 55 -5.84 -13.79 -4.69
CA GLY A 55 -5.08 -13.29 -5.85
C GLY A 55 -3.73 -12.67 -5.48
N ALA A 56 -2.94 -12.37 -6.51
CA ALA A 56 -1.62 -11.76 -6.36
C ALA A 56 -1.71 -10.28 -5.98
N PHE A 57 -0.97 -9.85 -4.96
CA PHE A 57 -0.80 -8.42 -4.70
C PHE A 57 0.44 -7.93 -5.46
N PHE A 58 0.50 -6.62 -5.69
CA PHE A 58 1.71 -5.99 -6.21
C PHE A 58 2.11 -4.82 -5.34
N PHE A 59 3.40 -4.51 -5.34
CA PHE A 59 4.00 -3.45 -4.55
C PHE A 59 5.00 -2.66 -5.41
N PHE A 60 4.89 -1.34 -5.41
CA PHE A 60 5.68 -0.45 -6.25
C PHE A 60 6.31 0.65 -5.41
N VAL A 61 7.56 1.01 -5.74
CA VAL A 61 8.23 2.22 -5.25
C VAL A 61 8.40 3.13 -6.46
N GLU A 62 7.79 4.31 -6.44
CA GLU A 62 7.68 5.16 -7.62
C GLU A 62 8.25 6.57 -7.37
N SER A 63 9.03 7.05 -8.34
CA SER A 63 9.69 8.36 -8.29
C SER A 63 8.89 9.52 -8.91
N ASP A 64 7.78 9.23 -9.59
CA ASP A 64 6.91 10.25 -10.21
C ASP A 64 5.46 9.73 -10.34
N LEU A 65 4.53 10.36 -9.62
CA LEU A 65 3.08 10.05 -9.65
C LEU A 65 2.44 10.20 -11.04
N GLY A 66 3.03 11.00 -11.93
CA GLY A 66 2.49 11.32 -13.26
C GLY A 66 2.78 10.29 -14.34
N PHE A 67 3.71 9.36 -14.09
CA PHE A 67 4.19 8.38 -15.06
C PHE A 67 4.04 6.93 -14.60
N SER A 68 3.06 6.65 -13.74
CA SER A 68 2.68 5.28 -13.36
C SER A 68 2.51 4.42 -14.62
N ARG A 69 3.55 3.63 -14.89
CA ARG A 69 3.67 2.69 -15.99
C ARG A 69 4.21 1.35 -15.47
N GLY A 70 3.93 1.05 -14.21
CA GLY A 70 4.38 -0.17 -13.57
C GLY A 70 5.90 -0.18 -13.45
N GLY A 71 6.41 0.33 -12.33
CA GLY A 71 7.70 -0.15 -11.83
C GLY A 71 7.71 -1.68 -11.81
N LEU A 72 8.89 -2.31 -11.84
CA LEU A 72 8.96 -3.76 -11.74
C LEU A 72 8.46 -4.18 -10.35
N SER A 73 7.28 -4.79 -10.30
CA SER A 73 6.75 -5.44 -9.11
C SER A 73 6.79 -6.94 -9.33
N ASP A 74 7.31 -7.67 -8.35
CA ASP A 74 7.06 -9.10 -8.27
C ASP A 74 5.62 -9.35 -7.79
N CYS A 75 5.14 -10.53 -8.16
CA CYS A 75 3.87 -11.08 -7.73
C CYS A 75 3.98 -11.48 -6.25
N ILE A 76 3.15 -10.88 -5.39
CA ILE A 76 3.10 -11.22 -3.96
C ILE A 76 2.01 -12.26 -3.74
N GLU A 77 2.44 -13.51 -3.56
CA GLU A 77 1.57 -14.67 -3.51
C GLU A 77 1.49 -15.29 -2.11
N THR A 78 2.55 -15.19 -1.31
CA THR A 78 2.58 -15.89 -0.02
C THR A 78 1.72 -15.20 1.02
N GLU A 79 1.09 -15.99 1.89
CA GLU A 79 0.24 -15.44 2.96
C GLU A 79 1.02 -14.48 3.88
N GLN A 80 2.28 -14.79 4.19
CA GLN A 80 3.08 -13.98 5.10
C GLN A 80 3.41 -12.60 4.51
N GLU A 81 3.72 -12.53 3.21
CA GLU A 81 3.96 -11.27 2.51
C GLU A 81 2.66 -10.43 2.46
N LYS A 82 1.53 -11.07 2.14
CA LYS A 82 0.21 -10.41 2.13
C LYS A 82 -0.17 -9.87 3.51
N VAL A 83 0.08 -10.65 4.58
CA VAL A 83 -0.10 -10.19 5.97
C VAL A 83 0.76 -8.96 6.25
N ALA A 84 2.03 -8.97 5.84
CA ALA A 84 2.94 -7.85 6.03
C ALA A 84 2.42 -6.57 5.36
N LEU A 85 1.95 -6.68 4.11
CA LEU A 85 1.38 -5.55 3.37
C LEU A 85 0.09 -5.02 3.99
N LEU A 86 -0.86 -5.89 4.33
CA LEU A 86 -2.14 -5.49 4.92
C LEU A 86 -1.95 -4.83 6.28
N LEU A 87 -1.04 -5.36 7.11
CA LEU A 87 -0.73 -4.75 8.40
C LEU A 87 0.02 -3.43 8.25
N LEU A 88 0.91 -3.27 7.27
CA LEU A 88 1.53 -1.99 6.96
C LEU A 88 0.47 -0.93 6.61
N LEU A 89 -0.49 -1.29 5.76
CA LEU A 89 -1.62 -0.41 5.40
C LEU A 89 -2.43 0.00 6.62
N VAL A 90 -2.82 -0.97 7.47
CA VAL A 90 -3.57 -0.69 8.71
C VAL A 90 -2.86 0.32 9.61
N GLU A 91 -1.54 0.28 9.69
CA GLU A 91 -0.76 1.12 10.60
C GLU A 91 -0.43 2.50 10.03
N ALA A 92 -0.45 2.64 8.70
CA ALA A 92 -0.18 3.89 8.01
C ALA A 92 -1.44 4.66 7.59
N TYR A 93 -2.59 4.00 7.52
CA TYR A 93 -3.74 4.46 6.77
C TYR A 93 -4.27 5.85 7.14
N GLU A 94 -4.58 6.11 8.43
CA GLU A 94 -5.22 7.37 8.85
C GLU A 94 -4.45 8.65 8.48
N ARG A 95 -3.17 8.53 8.14
CA ARG A 95 -2.29 9.67 7.94
C ARG A 95 -1.57 9.69 6.61
N TYR A 96 -1.33 8.53 5.99
CA TYR A 96 -0.36 8.43 4.89
C TYR A 96 -0.82 7.59 3.73
N VAL A 97 -2.00 6.94 3.78
CA VAL A 97 -2.44 6.08 2.67
C VAL A 97 -3.70 6.66 2.02
N ASP A 98 -3.60 6.94 0.73
CA ASP A 98 -4.76 7.20 -0.12
C ASP A 98 -5.23 5.88 -0.75
N VAL A 99 -6.52 5.56 -0.59
CA VAL A 99 -7.12 4.36 -1.18
C VAL A 99 -7.98 4.76 -2.36
N ASN A 100 -7.56 4.30 -3.54
CA ASN A 100 -8.14 4.61 -4.84
C ASN A 100 -8.73 3.35 -5.49
N THR A 101 -9.81 3.50 -6.26
CA THR A 101 -10.53 2.38 -6.89
C THR A 101 -10.79 2.63 -8.36
N GLY A 102 -10.97 1.57 -9.16
CA GLY A 102 -11.38 1.70 -10.57
C GLY A 102 -10.25 2.14 -11.49
N ILE A 103 -9.02 1.83 -11.09
CA ILE A 103 -7.81 1.99 -11.88
C ILE A 103 -7.40 0.56 -12.30
N GLU A 104 -6.92 0.41 -13.53
CA GLU A 104 -6.35 -0.86 -14.01
C GLU A 104 -4.88 -0.91 -13.59
N ASP A 105 -4.40 -2.07 -13.13
CA ASP A 105 -2.97 -2.29 -12.92
C ASP A 105 -2.20 -2.40 -14.24
N TRP A 106 -0.89 -2.57 -14.16
CA TRP A 106 -0.02 -2.69 -15.35
C TRP A 106 -0.32 -3.92 -16.22
N LEU A 107 -1.06 -4.91 -15.68
CA LEU A 107 -1.54 -6.10 -16.39
C LEU A 107 -2.95 -5.92 -16.96
N GLY A 108 -3.61 -4.79 -16.69
CA GLY A 108 -4.96 -4.48 -17.14
C GLY A 108 -6.08 -5.02 -16.25
N TYR A 109 -5.78 -5.43 -15.01
CA TYR A 109 -6.78 -5.89 -14.05
C TYR A 109 -7.34 -4.74 -13.22
N ASP A 110 -8.65 -4.74 -13.01
CA ASP A 110 -9.32 -3.82 -12.09
C ASP A 110 -8.78 -4.05 -10.66
N CYS A 111 -8.18 -3.01 -10.06
CA CYS A 111 -7.53 -3.09 -8.75
C CYS A 111 -7.99 -1.98 -7.79
N ILE A 112 -7.78 -2.26 -6.50
CA ILE A 112 -7.74 -1.23 -5.45
C ILE A 112 -6.29 -0.84 -5.24
N PHE A 113 -6.01 0.44 -5.30
CA PHE A 113 -4.69 1.02 -5.11
C PHE A 113 -4.62 1.66 -3.73
N CYS A 114 -3.56 1.34 -2.99
CA CYS A 114 -3.27 1.95 -1.71
C CYS A 114 -1.91 2.66 -1.81
N ASP A 115 -1.93 3.98 -1.87
CA ASP A 115 -0.77 4.83 -2.14
C ASP A 115 -0.27 5.45 -0.83
N PHE A 116 0.95 5.12 -0.43
CA PHE A 116 1.65 5.79 0.65
C PHE A 116 2.23 7.11 0.17
N VAL A 117 1.83 8.19 0.82
CA VAL A 117 2.45 9.51 0.66
C VAL A 117 3.78 9.51 1.38
N VAL A 118 4.88 9.54 0.64
CA VAL A 118 6.24 9.58 1.19
C VAL A 118 7.02 10.85 0.81
N SER A 119 6.43 11.73 0.00
CA SER A 119 6.94 13.06 -0.38
C SER A 119 5.95 14.17 -0.03
N ASN A 120 6.45 15.32 0.44
CA ASN A 120 5.64 16.52 0.68
C ASN A 120 5.25 17.27 -0.60
N GLU A 121 5.87 16.95 -1.74
CA GLU A 121 5.57 17.60 -3.01
C GLU A 121 4.11 17.34 -3.44
N ALA A 122 3.64 16.10 -3.24
CA ALA A 122 2.30 15.66 -3.63
C ALA A 122 1.34 15.45 -2.44
N ALA A 123 1.80 15.67 -1.21
CA ALA A 123 1.01 15.39 -0.02
C ALA A 123 -0.15 16.38 0.17
N ALA A 124 -1.38 15.86 0.31
CA ALA A 124 -2.53 16.67 0.74
C ALA A 124 -2.32 17.25 2.16
N LYS A 125 -1.54 16.55 3.00
CA LYS A 125 -1.10 16.99 4.32
C LYS A 125 0.42 16.77 4.46
N PRO A 126 1.23 17.83 4.65
CA PRO A 126 2.67 17.67 4.77
C PRO A 126 3.07 16.79 5.96
N LEU A 127 3.99 15.87 5.70
CA LEU A 127 4.68 15.04 6.69
C LEU A 127 5.67 15.89 7.50
N THR A 128 5.66 15.69 8.82
CA THR A 128 6.79 16.09 9.65
C THR A 128 7.97 15.12 9.47
N GLN A 129 9.18 15.55 9.83
CA GLN A 129 10.38 14.70 9.76
C GLN A 129 10.20 13.37 10.51
N THR A 130 9.65 13.42 11.72
CA THR A 130 9.42 12.22 12.54
C THR A 130 8.39 11.27 11.91
N GLU A 131 7.37 11.81 11.24
CA GLU A 131 6.36 11.00 10.57
C GLU A 131 6.93 10.33 9.32
N TYR A 132 7.72 11.07 8.53
CA TYR A 132 8.46 10.53 7.38
C TYR A 132 9.41 9.41 7.77
N GLU A 133 10.24 9.61 8.81
CA GLU A 133 11.16 8.58 9.30
C GLU A 133 10.39 7.34 9.77
N ALA A 134 9.31 7.53 10.52
CA ALA A 134 8.54 6.42 11.04
C ALA A 134 7.89 5.62 9.89
N ILE A 135 7.25 6.26 8.91
CA ILE A 135 6.63 5.54 7.79
C ILE A 135 7.66 4.88 6.89
N ARG A 136 8.77 5.57 6.59
CA ARG A 136 9.89 5.02 5.81
C ARG A 136 10.45 3.79 6.50
N ASP A 137 10.72 3.85 7.81
CA ASP A 137 11.30 2.73 8.55
C ASP A 137 10.35 1.51 8.59
N LEU A 138 9.03 1.73 8.67
CA LEU A 138 8.05 0.65 8.56
C LEU A 138 8.04 0.02 7.16
N ILE A 139 8.00 0.84 6.10
CA ILE A 139 8.02 0.36 4.71
C ILE A 139 9.32 -0.42 4.43
N VAL A 140 10.48 0.15 4.79
CA VAL A 140 11.79 -0.51 4.64
C VAL A 140 11.85 -1.82 5.41
N THR A 141 11.27 -1.89 6.60
CA THR A 141 11.20 -3.13 7.38
C THR A 141 10.37 -4.20 6.66
N VAL A 142 9.21 -3.83 6.13
CA VAL A 142 8.40 -4.77 5.35
C VAL A 142 9.16 -5.26 4.12
N ILE A 143 9.81 -4.34 3.40
CA ILE A 143 10.58 -4.66 2.20
C ILE A 143 11.76 -5.60 2.51
N ASP A 144 12.63 -5.21 3.44
CA ASP A 144 13.87 -5.94 3.71
C ASP A 144 13.62 -7.33 4.33
N TYR A 145 12.54 -7.52 5.10
CA TYR A 145 12.32 -8.76 5.86
C TYR A 145 11.23 -9.68 5.33
N TYR A 146 10.22 -9.15 4.63
CA TYR A 146 9.06 -9.94 4.23
C TYR A 146 8.91 -10.05 2.72
N ILE A 147 9.18 -8.98 1.96
CA ILE A 147 9.12 -8.99 0.49
C ILE A 147 10.52 -8.81 -0.17
N PRO A 148 11.61 -9.44 0.31
CA PRO A 148 12.96 -9.16 -0.16
C PRO A 148 13.21 -9.61 -1.60
N SER A 149 12.44 -10.57 -2.13
CA SER A 149 12.49 -10.99 -3.54
C SER A 149 12.36 -9.80 -4.50
N MET A 150 11.53 -8.82 -4.12
CA MET A 150 11.32 -7.58 -4.86
C MET A 150 12.57 -6.69 -4.97
N THR A 151 13.50 -6.81 -4.00
CA THR A 151 14.75 -6.03 -3.95
C THR A 151 15.88 -6.65 -4.78
N VAL A 152 15.70 -7.89 -5.28
CA VAL A 152 16.73 -8.62 -6.01
C VAL A 152 16.92 -8.06 -7.43
N MET A 153 15.98 -7.25 -7.90
CA MET A 153 16.24 -6.28 -8.95
C MET A 153 16.65 -4.97 -8.28
N GLU A 154 17.93 -4.63 -8.32
CA GLU A 154 18.52 -3.39 -7.81
C GLU A 154 17.86 -2.15 -8.46
N THR A 155 16.63 -1.80 -8.07
CA THR A 155 16.00 -0.55 -8.46
C THR A 155 16.65 0.53 -7.62
N TRP A 156 17.41 1.40 -8.27
CA TRP A 156 18.02 2.58 -7.66
C TRP A 156 16.99 3.43 -6.89
N GLU A 157 15.70 3.28 -7.22
CA GLU A 157 14.55 3.89 -6.56
C GLU A 157 14.38 3.41 -5.11
N TYR A 158 14.47 2.10 -4.85
CA TYR A 158 14.39 1.59 -3.48
C TYR A 158 15.59 2.01 -2.64
N GLU A 159 16.81 1.94 -3.20
CA GLU A 159 18.01 2.43 -2.51
C GLU A 159 17.94 3.94 -2.23
N ALA A 160 17.41 4.72 -3.17
CA ALA A 160 17.15 6.15 -2.96
C ALA A 160 16.09 6.39 -1.86
N PHE A 161 15.03 5.58 -1.81
CA PHE A 161 14.02 5.63 -0.75
C PHE A 161 14.63 5.38 0.63
N LYS A 162 15.42 4.30 0.78
CA LYS A 162 16.10 3.96 2.05
C LYS A 162 17.01 5.08 2.55
N GLN A 163 17.70 5.73 1.62
CA GLN A 163 18.66 6.79 1.92
C GLN A 163 18.01 8.17 2.06
N GLY A 164 16.75 8.32 1.65
CA GLY A 164 16.02 9.59 1.72
C GLY A 164 15.93 10.10 3.15
N GLN A 165 16.40 11.32 3.40
CA GLN A 165 16.54 11.87 4.75
C GLN A 165 15.42 12.84 5.15
N ASN A 166 14.60 13.32 4.22
CA ASN A 166 13.62 14.39 4.48
C ASN A 166 12.46 14.27 3.47
N PRO A 167 11.19 14.40 3.90
CA PRO A 167 10.04 14.35 3.00
C PRO A 167 10.01 15.48 1.95
N ASN A 168 10.78 16.56 2.12
CA ASN A 168 10.84 17.66 1.13
C ASN A 168 11.89 17.45 0.02
N ASP A 169 12.88 16.59 0.24
CA ASP A 169 14.00 16.38 -0.69
C ASP A 169 14.06 14.94 -1.22
N THR A 170 13.14 14.09 -0.78
CA THR A 170 13.02 12.71 -1.27
C THR A 170 12.58 12.72 -2.73
N LYS A 171 13.18 11.83 -3.53
CA LYS A 171 12.87 11.67 -4.97
C LYS A 171 11.82 10.60 -5.25
N ILE A 172 11.29 10.00 -4.18
CA ILE A 172 10.26 8.97 -4.25
C ILE A 172 8.98 9.65 -3.82
N ASP A 173 8.02 9.70 -4.73
CA ASP A 173 6.76 10.40 -4.51
C ASP A 173 5.79 9.51 -3.73
N ASN A 174 5.72 8.24 -4.11
CA ASN A 174 4.78 7.27 -3.57
C ASN A 174 5.37 5.87 -3.48
N VAL A 175 4.82 5.12 -2.53
CA VAL A 175 4.88 3.66 -2.50
C VAL A 175 3.46 3.17 -2.71
N GLN A 176 3.23 2.15 -3.51
CA GLN A 176 1.89 1.73 -3.92
C GLN A 176 1.70 0.24 -3.71
N ILE A 177 0.54 -0.15 -3.17
CA ILE A 177 0.10 -1.54 -3.08
C ILE A 177 -1.16 -1.72 -3.92
N THR A 178 -1.20 -2.74 -4.78
CA THR A 178 -2.41 -3.10 -5.50
C THR A 178 -3.02 -4.38 -4.96
N LEU A 179 -4.35 -4.33 -4.80
CA LEU A 179 -5.17 -5.46 -4.38
C LEU A 179 -6.11 -5.79 -5.55
N PRO A 180 -5.99 -6.97 -6.16
CA PRO A 180 -6.79 -7.32 -7.33
C PRO A 180 -8.25 -7.48 -6.93
N LEU A 181 -9.15 -7.07 -7.81
CA LEU A 181 -10.55 -7.47 -7.72
C LEU A 181 -10.74 -8.83 -8.36
N PHE A 182 -11.80 -9.56 -8.00
CA PHE A 182 -12.24 -10.67 -8.82
C PHE A 182 -12.49 -10.17 -10.24
N ASP A 183 -12.04 -10.91 -11.26
CA ASP A 183 -12.35 -10.59 -12.65
C ASP A 183 -13.83 -10.26 -12.74
N LYS A 184 -14.17 -9.08 -13.28
CA LYS A 184 -15.54 -8.83 -13.73
C LYS A 184 -15.85 -9.99 -14.65
N GLN A 185 -16.73 -10.90 -14.19
CA GLN A 185 -17.18 -12.02 -15.00
C GLN A 185 -17.44 -11.48 -16.41
N GLU A 186 -16.66 -11.97 -17.39
CA GLU A 186 -16.91 -11.66 -18.79
C GLU A 186 -18.40 -11.92 -19.02
N LYS A 187 -19.13 -10.85 -19.32
CA LYS A 187 -20.58 -10.91 -19.59
C LYS A 187 -20.86 -11.66 -20.87
#